data_AF-R7T2S7-F1
#
_entry.id   AF-R7T2S7-F1
#
_cell.length_a   1.000
_cell.length_b   1.000
_cell.length_c   1.000
_cell.angle_alpha   90.00
_cell.angle_beta   90.00
_cell.angle_gamma   90.00
#
_symmetry.space_group_name_H-M   'P 1'
#
loop_
_entity.id
_entity.type
_entity.pdbx_description
1 polymer ?
#
loop_
_entity_poly.entity_id
_entity_poly.type
_entity_poly.pdbx_seq_one_letter_code
_entity_poly.pdbx_strand_id
1 'polypeptide(L)'
;MDEGDTEDSQQWSGNVRRQMWKTICQRTALNTTLSPTERALYAALAPTPSTAAVLKAVCRTWEEHLWVVVSIACEERPSLGLARIARECFRESGLGTLEGSAASEAGMVPDEGVEEEWEEDVKQMLEALEAVQVAEGAPADHPYHISQLHIILDKTDELLESFANGLQEGIYVSAPEYPALTRFFAHLCLFLQLIDMPVSPLATQVILEAYLRVLESAGQRELFAMYTGALGDNAVERYALFLTSLELSGGMHERRLALTRAREHGLGIEREAIVMAERTIEKTFTEILPPVKGPLPSIIGLEPAATDAEILLLRSIEWTTFLESTYDTALEQANVILRYFLGRGRIQLSKMLLDMLPPELGSLPEPEDQATEFMHYRQIFNVWGLLARVVETQALEQPQMNKETRLAWLDDYKTLVEQAREQVIKLLTTDWLMSDAEVHNGDRRRRDLSRIRQIYIPELIIRLHSILVDSRGRIPENMKHALSLVNIVADSRYRLYEDFSKQDGRRLGDSLGAVRQAVLAGLEGGGSDRSRILTVYYPSSTEKVTLRSTSIGDGFSARWTQVCMVRALGVGSMLALLNT
;
A
#
# COMPACT_ATOMS: atom_id res chain seq x y z
N MET A 1 52.68 66.75 -26.70
CA MET A 1 51.85 67.08 -27.87
C MET A 1 51.56 65.77 -28.57
N ASP A 2 50.48 65.11 -28.15
CA ASP A 2 49.44 64.54 -29.01
C ASP A 2 48.42 63.90 -28.07
N GLU A 3 47.61 64.76 -27.45
CA GLU A 3 46.30 64.40 -26.90
C GLU A 3 45.31 64.95 -27.92
N GLY A 4 44.86 64.08 -28.83
CA GLY A 4 43.89 64.40 -29.87
C GLY A 4 42.98 63.20 -30.09
N ASP A 5 41.68 63.48 -30.04
CA ASP A 5 40.59 62.68 -30.61
C ASP A 5 40.00 61.51 -29.80
N THR A 6 39.51 61.78 -28.59
CA THR A 6 38.51 60.89 -27.93
C THR A 6 37.28 61.63 -27.37
N GLU A 7 36.93 62.82 -27.86
CA GLU A 7 35.73 63.57 -27.40
C GLU A 7 34.55 63.60 -28.39
N ASP A 8 34.63 62.97 -29.57
CA ASP A 8 33.57 63.04 -30.59
C ASP A 8 32.51 61.92 -30.54
N SER A 9 32.52 61.05 -29.53
CA SER A 9 31.58 59.90 -29.45
C SER A 9 30.29 60.15 -28.68
N GLN A 10 29.85 61.40 -28.57
CA GLN A 10 28.48 61.77 -28.15
C GLN A 10 27.77 62.56 -29.27
N GLN A 11 27.84 62.05 -30.51
CA GLN A 11 26.95 62.53 -31.56
C GLN A 11 25.51 62.09 -31.25
N TRP A 12 24.66 63.06 -30.97
CA TRP A 12 23.20 62.88 -30.91
C TRP A 12 22.74 62.17 -32.18
N SER A 13 22.14 60.99 -32.02
CA SER A 13 21.61 60.18 -33.13
C SER A 13 20.10 59.99 -32.97
N GLY A 14 19.40 59.85 -34.09
CA GLY A 14 17.94 59.69 -34.13
C GLY A 14 17.24 60.77 -34.96
N ASN A 15 15.97 60.53 -35.25
CA ASN A 15 15.15 61.46 -36.03
C ASN A 15 14.28 62.32 -35.11
N VAL A 16 14.57 63.62 -35.05
CA VAL A 16 13.80 64.61 -34.27
C VAL A 16 12.32 64.61 -34.66
N ARG A 17 12.00 64.35 -35.94
CA ARG A 17 10.62 64.28 -36.46
C ARG A 17 10.18 62.83 -36.66
N ARG A 18 10.42 61.96 -35.67
CA ARG A 18 9.99 60.54 -35.67
C ARG A 18 8.52 60.37 -36.07
N GLN A 19 7.62 61.23 -35.59
CA GLN A 19 6.18 61.16 -35.92
C GLN A 19 5.91 61.33 -37.43
N MET A 20 6.63 62.25 -38.07
CA MET A 20 6.53 62.47 -39.51
C MET A 20 7.07 61.28 -40.29
N TRP A 21 8.20 60.71 -39.84
CA TRP A 21 8.76 59.49 -40.41
C TRP A 21 7.82 58.28 -40.28
N LYS A 22 7.18 58.10 -39.11
CA LYS A 22 6.15 57.07 -38.87
C LYS A 22 4.99 57.21 -39.85
N THR A 23 4.48 58.44 -40.00
CA THR A 23 3.36 58.73 -40.93
C THR A 23 3.72 58.43 -42.38
N ILE A 24 4.96 58.71 -42.79
CA ILE A 24 5.45 58.37 -44.14
C ILE A 24 5.48 56.85 -44.31
N CYS A 25 6.06 56.12 -43.36
CA CYS A 25 6.11 54.65 -43.41
C CYS A 25 4.70 54.04 -43.47
N GLN A 26 3.75 54.55 -42.69
CA GLN A 26 2.36 54.12 -42.71
C GLN A 26 1.70 54.34 -44.08
N ARG A 27 1.87 55.52 -44.68
CA ARG A 27 1.33 55.82 -46.02
C ARG A 27 1.95 54.92 -47.09
N THR A 28 3.25 54.67 -47.00
CA THR A 28 3.96 53.79 -47.94
C THR A 28 3.50 52.34 -47.80
N ALA A 29 3.28 51.85 -46.57
CA ALA A 29 2.75 50.51 -46.33
C ALA A 29 1.32 50.31 -46.89
N LEU A 30 0.48 51.33 -46.82
CA LEU A 30 -0.89 51.30 -47.34
C LEU A 30 -0.96 51.50 -48.87
N ASN A 31 0.14 51.90 -49.51
CA ASN A 31 0.16 52.13 -50.95
C ASN A 31 0.10 50.81 -51.74
N THR A 32 -1.00 50.57 -52.45
CA THR A 32 -1.24 49.36 -53.23
C THR A 32 -0.41 49.27 -54.52
N THR A 33 0.29 50.34 -54.92
CA THR A 33 1.17 50.32 -56.09
C THR A 33 2.52 49.64 -55.83
N LEU A 34 2.89 49.45 -54.56
CA LEU A 34 4.15 48.84 -54.16
C LEU A 34 4.01 47.33 -54.01
N SER A 35 5.14 46.61 -54.07
CA SER A 35 5.13 45.16 -53.89
C SER A 35 4.68 44.78 -52.47
N PRO A 36 4.03 43.62 -52.27
CA PRO A 36 3.61 43.17 -50.94
C PRO A 36 4.76 43.14 -49.92
N THR A 37 5.96 42.75 -50.36
CA THR A 37 7.16 42.66 -49.52
C THR A 37 7.65 44.04 -49.08
N GLU A 38 7.68 45.02 -49.98
CA GLU A 38 8.04 46.41 -49.62
C GLU A 38 7.00 47.02 -48.68
N ARG A 39 5.72 46.79 -48.93
CA ARG A 39 4.64 47.26 -48.06
C ARG A 39 4.76 46.67 -46.65
N ALA A 40 5.07 45.38 -46.55
CA ALA A 40 5.32 44.71 -45.28
C ALA A 40 6.56 45.25 -44.56
N LEU A 41 7.65 45.56 -45.29
CA LEU A 41 8.84 46.18 -44.72
C LEU A 41 8.51 47.53 -44.07
N TYR A 42 7.81 48.42 -44.79
CA TYR A 42 7.43 49.73 -44.22
C TYR A 42 6.44 49.61 -43.07
N ALA A 43 5.55 48.61 -43.12
CA ALA A 43 4.65 48.32 -42.02
C ALA A 43 5.41 47.79 -40.79
N ALA A 44 6.47 47.00 -40.97
CA ALA A 44 7.31 46.46 -39.91
C ALA A 44 8.17 47.55 -39.24
N LEU A 45 8.62 48.55 -39.99
CA LEU A 45 9.41 49.68 -39.48
C LEU A 45 8.58 50.63 -38.60
N ALA A 46 7.28 50.74 -38.86
CA ALA A 46 6.34 51.62 -38.16
C ALA A 46 4.98 50.91 -37.99
N PRO A 47 4.90 49.90 -37.11
CA PRO A 47 3.69 49.10 -36.94
C PRO A 47 2.58 49.95 -36.32
N THR A 48 1.40 49.89 -36.91
CA THR A 48 0.20 50.57 -36.44
C THR A 48 -1.02 49.66 -36.64
N PRO A 49 -2.12 49.88 -35.92
CA PRO A 49 -3.36 49.13 -36.14
C PRO A 49 -3.82 49.17 -37.61
N SER A 50 -3.61 50.31 -38.29
CA SER A 50 -3.97 50.48 -39.71
C SER A 50 -3.12 49.64 -40.67
N THR A 51 -1.85 49.35 -40.32
CA THR A 51 -0.93 48.56 -41.14
C THR A 51 -0.91 47.08 -40.76
N ALA A 52 -1.63 46.70 -39.70
CA ALA A 52 -1.71 45.33 -39.19
C ALA A 52 -2.16 44.32 -40.25
N ALA A 53 -3.17 44.65 -41.06
CA ALA A 53 -3.67 43.77 -42.12
C ALA A 53 -2.61 43.50 -43.20
N VAL A 54 -1.75 44.48 -43.49
CA VAL A 54 -0.66 44.34 -44.48
C VAL A 54 0.44 43.42 -43.94
N LEU A 55 0.76 43.52 -42.65
CA LEU A 55 1.73 42.64 -42.00
C LEU A 55 1.21 41.21 -41.88
N LYS A 56 0.00 41.04 -41.34
CA LYS A 56 -0.63 39.72 -41.16
C LYS A 56 -0.78 38.96 -42.48
N ALA A 57 -0.94 39.66 -43.61
CA ALA A 57 -1.01 39.03 -44.93
C ALA A 57 0.29 38.33 -45.37
N VAL A 58 1.45 38.67 -44.77
CA VAL A 58 2.75 38.07 -45.07
C VAL A 58 3.16 37.04 -44.00
N CYS A 59 2.55 37.10 -42.82
CA CYS A 59 2.78 36.15 -41.74
C CYS A 59 2.31 34.74 -42.11
N ARG A 60 3.17 33.75 -41.88
CA ARG A 60 2.95 32.33 -42.16
C ARG A 60 2.84 31.51 -40.88
N THR A 61 3.60 31.85 -39.84
CA THR A 61 3.60 31.11 -38.56
C THR A 61 2.83 31.84 -37.47
N TRP A 62 2.51 31.15 -36.39
CA TRP A 62 1.80 31.74 -35.25
C TRP A 62 2.65 32.80 -34.56
N GLU A 63 3.96 32.57 -34.42
CA GLU A 63 4.91 33.49 -33.78
C GLU A 63 5.04 34.80 -34.56
N GLU A 64 4.96 34.74 -35.90
CA GLU A 64 4.95 35.95 -36.73
C GLU A 64 3.69 36.78 -36.49
N HIS A 65 2.53 36.14 -36.31
CA HIS A 65 1.29 36.84 -35.96
C HIS A 65 1.35 37.46 -34.56
N LEU A 66 1.91 36.74 -33.58
CA LEU A 66 2.17 37.26 -32.24
C LEU A 66 3.11 38.47 -32.29
N TRP A 67 4.21 38.38 -33.05
CA TRP A 67 5.17 39.47 -33.22
C TRP A 67 4.51 40.73 -33.77
N VAL A 68 3.57 40.62 -34.73
CA VAL A 68 2.83 41.77 -35.25
C VAL A 68 2.01 42.45 -34.16
N VAL A 69 1.27 41.68 -33.36
CA VAL A 69 0.43 42.22 -32.27
C VAL A 69 1.29 42.93 -31.23
N VAL A 70 2.36 42.29 -30.77
CA VAL A 70 3.29 42.86 -29.78
C VAL A 70 3.99 44.10 -30.34
N SER A 71 4.41 44.09 -31.59
CA SER A 71 5.09 45.23 -32.22
C SER A 71 4.17 46.46 -32.34
N ILE A 72 2.89 46.26 -32.64
CA ILE A 72 1.89 47.34 -32.66
C ILE A 72 1.72 47.90 -31.24
N ALA A 73 1.52 47.04 -30.25
CA ALA A 73 1.37 47.45 -28.85
C ALA A 73 2.59 48.26 -28.35
N CYS A 74 3.80 47.77 -28.62
CA CYS A 74 5.05 48.44 -28.27
C CYS A 74 5.28 49.77 -29.00
N GLU A 75 4.69 49.97 -30.18
CA GLU A 75 4.84 51.21 -30.96
C GLU A 75 3.78 52.28 -30.58
N GLU A 76 2.57 51.86 -30.21
CA GLU A 76 1.50 52.76 -29.78
C GLU A 76 1.84 53.44 -28.45
N ARG A 77 2.37 52.70 -27.47
CA ARG A 77 2.66 53.26 -26.12
C ARG A 77 3.67 54.42 -26.13
N PRO A 78 4.85 54.34 -26.78
CA PRO A 78 5.75 55.48 -26.92
C PRO A 78 5.14 56.61 -27.75
N SER A 79 4.30 56.29 -28.74
CA SER A 79 3.64 57.31 -29.56
C SER A 79 2.66 58.15 -28.74
N LEU A 80 1.89 57.50 -27.85
CA LEU A 80 1.01 58.17 -26.88
C LEU A 80 1.81 59.01 -25.87
N GLY A 81 2.88 58.43 -25.32
CA GLY A 81 3.76 59.13 -24.38
C GLY A 81 4.43 60.38 -24.99
N LEU A 82 4.97 60.27 -26.21
CA LEU A 82 5.56 61.40 -26.93
C LEU A 82 4.52 62.47 -27.30
N ALA A 83 3.30 62.06 -27.70
CA ALA A 83 2.22 63.00 -27.97
C ALA A 83 1.80 63.77 -26.70
N ARG A 84 1.81 63.11 -25.54
CA ARG A 84 1.57 63.73 -24.24
C ARG A 84 2.66 64.75 -23.90
N ILE A 85 3.93 64.35 -23.95
CA ILE A 85 5.07 65.25 -23.68
C ILE A 85 5.05 66.45 -24.62
N ALA A 86 4.75 66.25 -25.91
CA ALA A 86 4.63 67.35 -26.87
C ALA A 86 3.53 68.35 -26.48
N ARG A 87 2.36 67.88 -25.99
CA ARG A 87 1.29 68.75 -25.51
C ARG A 87 1.67 69.52 -24.24
N GLU A 88 2.40 68.88 -23.33
CA GLU A 88 2.86 69.47 -22.07
C GLU A 88 3.99 70.50 -22.30
N CYS A 89 5.02 70.16 -23.07
CA CYS A 89 6.12 71.07 -23.41
C CYS A 89 5.67 72.26 -24.28
N PHE A 90 4.66 72.08 -25.13
CA PHE A 90 4.06 73.18 -25.89
C PHE A 90 3.29 74.17 -24.99
N ARG A 91 2.86 73.75 -23.78
CA ARG A 91 2.31 74.66 -22.77
C ARG A 91 3.40 75.42 -21.99
N GLU A 92 4.59 74.84 -21.80
CA GLU A 92 5.72 75.51 -21.12
C GLU A 92 6.56 76.42 -22.03
N SER A 93 6.65 76.13 -23.33
CA SER A 93 7.36 76.96 -24.30
C SER A 93 6.42 78.02 -24.88
N GLY A 94 6.30 79.16 -24.20
CA GLY A 94 5.39 80.28 -24.51
C GLY A 94 5.56 80.94 -25.90
N LEU A 95 5.24 80.20 -26.96
CA LEU A 95 5.17 80.68 -28.35
C LEU A 95 3.86 80.21 -28.99
N GLY A 96 2.75 80.46 -28.30
CA GLY A 96 1.41 80.39 -28.86
C GLY A 96 1.01 81.74 -29.48
N THR A 97 1.25 81.93 -30.77
CA THR A 97 0.46 82.89 -31.55
C THR A 97 -0.92 82.29 -31.77
N LEU A 98 -1.88 82.86 -31.04
CA LEU A 98 -3.27 83.12 -31.44
C LEU A 98 -3.81 82.27 -32.59
N GLU A 99 -4.52 81.19 -32.27
CA GLU A 99 -5.79 80.87 -32.91
C GLU A 99 -6.58 79.86 -32.05
N GLY A 100 -7.64 80.37 -31.42
CA GLY A 100 -8.91 79.67 -31.32
C GLY A 100 -9.08 78.54 -30.29
N SER A 101 -9.54 78.95 -29.10
CA SER A 101 -10.59 78.29 -28.31
C SER A 101 -10.23 77.13 -27.38
N ALA A 102 -10.66 77.32 -26.13
CA ALA A 102 -10.85 76.35 -25.05
C ALA A 102 -9.57 75.74 -24.43
N ALA A 103 -8.86 76.59 -23.68
CA ALA A 103 -8.15 76.12 -22.50
C ALA A 103 -9.17 75.48 -21.54
N SER A 104 -9.30 74.16 -21.60
CA SER A 104 -9.92 73.38 -20.52
C SER A 104 -8.85 73.11 -19.47
N GLU A 105 -9.12 73.62 -18.28
CA GLU A 105 -8.52 73.23 -17.02
C GLU A 105 -8.71 71.72 -16.80
N ALA A 106 -7.74 70.93 -17.23
CA ALA A 106 -7.56 69.55 -16.82
C ALA A 106 -6.12 69.41 -16.35
N GLY A 107 -5.89 69.87 -15.13
CA GLY A 107 -4.66 69.61 -14.39
C GLY A 107 -4.74 68.23 -13.73
N MET A 108 -3.68 67.45 -13.92
CA MET A 108 -3.09 66.57 -12.91
C MET A 108 -3.98 65.46 -12.32
N VAL A 109 -4.41 64.51 -13.16
CA VAL A 109 -4.67 63.14 -12.73
C VAL A 109 -3.85 62.24 -13.65
N PRO A 110 -3.08 61.24 -13.16
CA PRO A 110 -2.55 60.21 -14.03
C PRO A 110 -3.74 59.58 -14.76
N ASP A 111 -3.64 59.48 -16.07
CA ASP A 111 -4.70 59.03 -16.96
C ASP A 111 -4.84 57.50 -16.88
N GLU A 112 -5.14 56.98 -15.69
CA GLU A 112 -5.31 55.54 -15.41
C GLU A 112 -6.30 54.90 -16.40
N GLY A 113 -7.34 55.63 -16.81
CA GLY A 113 -8.31 55.17 -17.80
C GLY A 113 -7.75 54.95 -19.21
N VAL A 114 -6.75 55.73 -19.65
CA VAL A 114 -6.13 55.53 -20.97
C VAL A 114 -5.09 54.40 -20.95
N GLU A 115 -4.44 54.17 -19.80
CA GLU A 115 -3.60 52.99 -19.61
C GLU A 115 -4.45 51.71 -19.56
N GLU A 116 -5.56 51.71 -18.82
CA GLU A 116 -6.52 50.60 -18.78
C GLU A 116 -7.12 50.31 -20.18
N GLU A 117 -7.53 51.34 -20.93
CA GLU A 117 -8.07 51.16 -22.30
C GLU A 117 -7.03 50.56 -23.25
N TRP A 118 -5.77 51.02 -23.18
CA TRP A 118 -4.69 50.43 -23.97
C TRP A 118 -4.40 48.99 -23.58
N GLU A 119 -4.41 48.66 -22.29
CA GLU A 119 -4.20 47.29 -21.81
C GLU A 119 -5.31 46.35 -22.30
N GLU A 120 -6.57 46.77 -22.22
CA GLU A 120 -7.71 46.00 -22.71
C GLU A 120 -7.67 45.80 -24.23
N ASP A 121 -7.31 46.83 -24.99
CA ASP A 121 -7.12 46.73 -26.45
C ASP A 121 -6.01 45.71 -26.80
N VAL A 122 -4.90 45.72 -26.06
CA VAL A 122 -3.80 44.77 -26.25
C VAL A 122 -4.24 43.35 -25.88
N LYS A 123 -4.95 43.16 -24.76
CA LYS A 123 -5.51 41.85 -24.38
C LYS A 123 -6.45 41.33 -25.47
N GLN A 124 -7.37 42.14 -25.98
CA GLN A 124 -8.29 41.74 -27.03
C GLN A 124 -7.57 41.35 -28.33
N MET A 125 -6.51 42.09 -28.71
CA MET A 125 -5.69 41.73 -29.87
C MET A 125 -4.92 40.42 -29.68
N LEU A 126 -4.47 40.12 -28.46
CA LEU A 126 -3.80 38.88 -28.11
C LEU A 126 -4.79 37.70 -28.07
N GLU A 127 -5.96 37.87 -27.47
CA GLU A 127 -7.02 36.84 -27.45
C GLU A 127 -7.45 36.44 -28.87
N ALA A 128 -7.47 37.39 -29.81
CA ALA A 128 -7.75 37.09 -31.22
C ALA A 128 -6.75 36.11 -31.86
N LEU A 129 -5.57 35.87 -31.26
CA LEU A 129 -4.59 34.89 -31.73
C LEU A 129 -5.04 33.44 -31.55
N GLU A 130 -6.02 33.16 -30.70
CA GLU A 130 -6.59 31.82 -30.51
C GLU A 130 -7.23 31.27 -31.78
N ALA A 131 -7.83 32.15 -32.61
CA ALA A 131 -8.54 31.77 -33.82
C ALA A 131 -7.70 31.95 -35.11
N VAL A 132 -6.42 32.33 -35.01
CA VAL A 132 -5.58 32.64 -36.17
C VAL A 132 -5.26 31.38 -36.97
N GLN A 133 -5.47 31.48 -38.28
CA GLN A 133 -5.10 30.45 -39.23
C GLN A 133 -3.66 30.70 -39.70
N VAL A 134 -2.82 29.66 -39.59
CA VAL A 134 -1.41 29.71 -39.98
C VAL A 134 -1.17 28.84 -41.22
N ALA A 135 -0.25 29.27 -42.07
CA ALA A 135 0.09 28.56 -43.31
C ALA A 135 1.22 27.54 -43.09
N GLU A 136 2.12 27.81 -42.15
CA GLU A 136 3.27 26.97 -41.83
C GLU A 136 3.38 26.82 -40.31
N GLY A 137 3.71 25.61 -39.84
CA GLY A 137 3.93 25.31 -38.42
C GLY A 137 2.73 24.70 -37.70
N ALA A 138 2.79 24.71 -36.37
CA ALA A 138 1.72 24.22 -35.52
C ALA A 138 0.55 25.21 -35.48
N PRO A 139 -0.70 24.72 -35.52
CA PRO A 139 -1.88 25.58 -35.52
C PRO A 139 -2.12 26.26 -34.16
N ALA A 140 -3.00 27.27 -34.13
CA ALA A 140 -3.27 28.05 -32.91
C ALA A 140 -3.88 27.20 -31.76
N ASP A 141 -4.57 26.10 -32.09
CA ASP A 141 -5.12 25.12 -31.15
C ASP A 141 -4.05 24.14 -30.60
N HIS A 142 -2.78 24.29 -31.00
CA HIS A 142 -1.69 23.49 -30.47
C HIS A 142 -1.48 23.78 -28.96
N PRO A 143 -1.36 22.76 -28.08
CA PRO A 143 -1.29 22.97 -26.63
C PRO A 143 -0.19 23.93 -26.17
N TYR A 144 0.97 23.95 -26.82
CA TYR A 144 2.05 24.89 -26.51
C TYR A 144 1.73 26.35 -26.88
N HIS A 145 1.02 26.61 -27.98
CA HIS A 145 0.61 27.97 -28.34
C HIS A 145 -0.51 28.47 -27.43
N ILE A 146 -1.46 27.60 -27.09
CA ILE A 146 -2.46 27.86 -26.05
C ILE A 146 -1.76 28.22 -24.74
N SER A 147 -0.77 27.43 -24.31
CA SER A 147 0.00 27.68 -23.09
C SER A 147 0.74 29.02 -23.13
N GLN A 148 1.44 29.32 -24.24
CA GLN A 148 2.12 30.60 -24.43
C GLN A 148 1.16 31.78 -24.31
N LEU A 149 0.00 31.69 -24.99
CA LEU A 149 -1.00 32.75 -24.98
C LEU A 149 -1.58 32.98 -23.58
N HIS A 150 -1.94 31.90 -22.88
CA HIS A 150 -2.48 31.99 -21.51
C HIS A 150 -1.46 32.54 -20.52
N ILE A 151 -0.17 32.18 -20.66
CA ILE A 151 0.90 32.74 -19.83
C ILE A 151 1.08 34.24 -20.10
N ILE A 152 1.05 34.68 -21.36
CA ILE A 152 1.16 36.10 -21.73
C ILE A 152 -0.03 36.91 -21.19
N LEU A 153 -1.23 36.32 -21.20
CA LEU A 153 -2.47 36.94 -20.71
C LEU A 153 -2.65 36.85 -19.19
N ASP A 154 -1.71 36.25 -18.46
CA ASP A 154 -1.82 35.96 -17.02
C ASP A 154 -3.06 35.12 -16.65
N LYS A 155 -3.47 34.21 -17.54
CA LYS A 155 -4.59 33.26 -17.38
C LYS A 155 -4.08 31.84 -17.10
N THR A 156 -3.06 31.73 -16.24
CA THR A 156 -2.41 30.44 -15.93
C THR A 156 -3.34 29.48 -15.19
N ASP A 157 -4.23 29.98 -14.34
CA ASP A 157 -5.23 29.16 -13.64
C ASP A 157 -6.21 28.49 -14.63
N GLU A 158 -6.78 29.25 -15.55
CA GLU A 158 -7.69 28.74 -16.58
C GLU A 158 -7.02 27.68 -17.46
N LEU A 159 -5.75 27.90 -17.81
CA LEU A 159 -4.94 26.95 -18.57
C LEU A 159 -4.80 25.61 -17.84
N LEU A 160 -4.44 25.65 -16.54
CA LEU A 160 -4.25 24.44 -15.73
C LEU A 160 -5.57 23.70 -15.51
N GLU A 161 -6.67 24.42 -15.26
CA GLU A 161 -7.99 23.82 -15.09
C GLU A 161 -8.50 23.18 -16.38
N SER A 162 -8.36 23.86 -17.52
CA SER A 162 -8.72 23.32 -18.84
C SER A 162 -7.95 22.03 -19.15
N PHE A 163 -6.64 22.02 -18.89
CA PHE A 163 -5.83 20.82 -19.10
C PHE A 163 -6.22 19.69 -18.13
N ALA A 164 -6.44 19.99 -16.85
CA ALA A 164 -6.89 19.01 -15.85
C ALA A 164 -8.25 18.40 -16.21
N ASN A 165 -9.21 19.20 -16.68
CA ASN A 165 -10.51 18.72 -17.14
C ASN A 165 -10.37 17.80 -18.36
N GLY A 166 -9.57 18.19 -19.36
CA GLY A 166 -9.33 17.33 -20.52
C GLY A 166 -8.59 16.02 -20.20
N LEU A 167 -7.78 15.99 -19.14
CA LEU A 167 -7.19 14.75 -18.61
C LEU A 167 -8.25 13.84 -17.98
N GLN A 168 -9.19 14.38 -17.22
CA GLN A 168 -10.28 13.62 -16.60
C GLN A 168 -11.25 13.07 -17.65
N GLU A 169 -11.52 13.85 -18.71
CA GLU A 169 -12.34 13.45 -19.86
C GLU A 169 -11.62 12.44 -20.78
N GLY A 170 -10.32 12.23 -20.58
CA GLY A 170 -9.53 11.25 -21.33
C GLY A 170 -9.16 11.68 -22.75
N ILE A 171 -9.30 12.97 -23.09
CA ILE A 171 -9.06 13.53 -24.43
C ILE A 171 -7.62 13.24 -24.89
N TYR A 172 -6.66 13.41 -23.99
CA TYR A 172 -5.25 13.36 -24.32
C TYR A 172 -4.64 11.95 -24.24
N VAL A 173 -5.27 10.98 -23.57
CA VAL A 173 -4.65 9.69 -23.21
C VAL A 173 -4.21 8.88 -24.44
N SER A 174 -4.90 9.05 -25.57
CA SER A 174 -4.59 8.35 -26.83
C SER A 174 -3.59 9.09 -27.72
N ALA A 175 -3.23 10.34 -27.38
CA ALA A 175 -2.34 11.16 -28.18
C ALA A 175 -0.87 10.77 -27.94
N PRO A 176 -0.02 10.73 -28.99
CA PRO A 176 1.40 10.42 -28.84
C PRO A 176 2.15 11.46 -27.99
N GLU A 177 1.65 12.68 -27.95
CA GLU A 177 2.22 13.81 -27.20
C GLU A 177 1.87 13.78 -25.71
N TYR A 178 0.97 12.89 -25.28
CA TYR A 178 0.49 12.79 -23.90
C TYR A 178 1.61 12.77 -22.85
N PRO A 179 2.69 11.98 -22.99
CA PRO A 179 3.79 11.98 -22.02
C PRO A 179 4.55 13.31 -21.95
N ALA A 180 4.72 13.99 -23.08
CA ALA A 180 5.44 15.26 -23.15
C ALA A 180 4.59 16.41 -22.60
N LEU A 181 3.29 16.41 -22.89
CA LEU A 181 2.34 17.41 -22.38
C LEU A 181 2.15 17.28 -20.87
N THR A 182 1.88 16.06 -20.36
CA THR A 182 1.74 15.83 -18.91
C THR A 182 3.02 16.18 -18.17
N ARG A 183 4.20 15.89 -18.73
CA ARG A 183 5.49 16.35 -18.19
C ARG A 183 5.55 17.87 -18.13
N PHE A 184 5.28 18.56 -19.24
CA PHE A 184 5.33 20.02 -19.30
C PHE A 184 4.42 20.67 -18.24
N PHE A 185 3.15 20.26 -18.19
CA PHE A 185 2.19 20.82 -17.24
C PHE A 185 2.51 20.49 -15.78
N ALA A 186 3.00 19.28 -15.50
CA ALA A 186 3.48 18.94 -14.16
C ALA A 186 4.61 19.86 -13.69
N HIS A 187 5.59 20.13 -14.56
CA HIS A 187 6.69 21.04 -14.23
C HIS A 187 6.22 22.49 -14.16
N LEU A 188 5.26 22.90 -14.98
CA LEU A 188 4.67 24.22 -14.92
C LEU A 188 3.98 24.45 -13.57
N CYS A 189 3.15 23.50 -13.10
CA CYS A 189 2.53 23.58 -11.77
C CYS A 189 3.58 23.74 -10.66
N LEU A 190 4.61 22.89 -10.66
CA LEU A 190 5.68 22.93 -9.65
C LEU A 190 6.49 24.23 -9.72
N PHE A 191 6.74 24.74 -10.92
CA PHE A 191 7.44 26.01 -11.12
C PHE A 191 6.62 27.20 -10.63
N LEU A 192 5.31 27.25 -10.94
CA LEU A 192 4.40 28.29 -10.47
C LEU A 192 4.31 28.30 -8.94
N GLN A 193 4.26 27.13 -8.30
CA GLN A 193 4.33 27.01 -6.85
C GLN A 193 5.66 27.51 -6.28
N LEU A 194 6.78 27.24 -6.96
CA LEU A 194 8.11 27.69 -6.52
C LEU A 194 8.27 29.21 -6.54
N ILE A 195 7.57 29.91 -7.45
CA ILE A 195 7.58 31.37 -7.56
C ILE A 195 6.42 32.03 -6.79
N ASP A 196 5.75 31.30 -5.90
CA ASP A 196 4.62 31.75 -5.08
C ASP A 196 3.42 32.29 -5.89
N MET A 197 3.21 31.80 -7.11
CA MET A 197 1.99 32.09 -7.86
C MET A 197 0.84 31.18 -7.41
N PRO A 198 -0.38 31.72 -7.25
CA PRO A 198 -1.53 30.90 -6.93
C PRO A 198 -1.77 29.90 -8.06
N VAL A 199 -2.00 28.64 -7.68
CA VAL A 199 -2.41 27.59 -8.60
C VAL A 199 -3.49 26.75 -7.96
N SER A 200 -4.48 26.36 -8.75
CA SER A 200 -5.55 25.47 -8.29
C SER A 200 -4.98 24.15 -7.75
N PRO A 201 -5.21 23.80 -6.47
CA PRO A 201 -4.66 22.59 -5.87
C PRO A 201 -5.25 21.32 -6.50
N LEU A 202 -6.53 21.39 -6.92
CA LEU A 202 -7.20 20.29 -7.60
C LEU A 202 -6.58 20.03 -8.98
N ALA A 203 -6.37 21.08 -9.78
CA ALA A 203 -5.74 20.95 -11.09
C ALA A 203 -4.33 20.38 -10.97
N THR A 204 -3.54 20.88 -10.02
CA THR A 204 -2.18 20.40 -9.74
C THR A 204 -2.17 18.92 -9.39
N GLN A 205 -3.08 18.48 -8.51
CA GLN A 205 -3.20 17.07 -8.15
C GLN A 205 -3.51 16.20 -9.38
N VAL A 206 -4.50 16.57 -10.18
CA VAL A 206 -4.92 15.80 -11.37
C VAL A 206 -3.78 15.67 -12.38
N ILE A 207 -3.05 16.76 -12.63
CA ILE A 207 -1.93 16.80 -13.57
C ILE A 207 -0.76 15.96 -13.07
N LEU A 208 -0.37 16.11 -11.80
CA LEU A 208 0.71 15.31 -11.20
C LEU A 208 0.35 13.83 -11.16
N GLU A 209 -0.90 13.48 -10.85
CA GLU A 209 -1.36 12.09 -10.91
C GLU A 209 -1.31 11.50 -12.33
N ALA A 210 -1.67 12.26 -13.35
CA ALA A 210 -1.52 11.85 -14.74
C ALA A 210 -0.05 11.61 -15.09
N TYR A 211 0.85 12.49 -14.65
CA TYR A 211 2.28 12.34 -14.89
C TYR A 211 2.89 11.14 -14.14
N LEU A 212 2.45 10.87 -12.90
CA LEU A 212 2.85 9.68 -12.16
C LEU A 212 2.48 8.38 -12.89
N ARG A 213 1.30 8.30 -13.53
CA ARG A 213 0.92 7.15 -14.37
C ARG A 213 1.84 6.99 -15.58
N VAL A 214 2.26 8.10 -16.19
CA VAL A 214 3.25 8.07 -17.29
C VAL A 214 4.59 7.52 -16.79
N LEU A 215 5.06 7.95 -15.62
CA LEU A 215 6.31 7.45 -15.01
C LEU A 215 6.22 5.97 -14.62
N GLU A 216 5.06 5.52 -14.12
CA GLU A 216 4.80 4.12 -13.83
C GLU A 216 4.90 3.27 -15.09
N SER A 217 4.23 3.68 -16.18
CA SER A 217 4.28 2.98 -17.47
C SER A 217 5.70 2.94 -18.08
N ALA A 218 6.51 3.97 -17.81
CA ALA A 218 7.91 4.06 -18.23
C ALA A 218 8.88 3.31 -17.30
N GLY A 219 8.41 2.80 -16.16
CA GLY A 219 9.24 2.11 -15.16
C GLY A 219 10.23 3.02 -14.42
N GLN A 220 10.03 4.34 -14.42
CA GLN A 220 10.96 5.32 -13.82
C GLN A 220 10.71 5.49 -12.31
N ARG A 221 11.17 4.50 -11.52
CA ARG A 221 10.88 4.37 -10.08
C ARG A 221 11.44 5.49 -9.20
N GLU A 222 12.61 6.02 -9.53
CA GLU A 222 13.26 7.09 -8.74
C GLU A 222 12.49 8.40 -8.85
N LEU A 223 12.16 8.77 -10.09
CA LEU A 223 11.36 9.96 -10.35
C LEU A 223 9.95 9.82 -9.75
N PHE A 224 9.37 8.63 -9.80
CA PHE A 224 8.06 8.39 -9.19
C PHE A 224 8.02 8.83 -7.72
N ALA A 225 8.98 8.38 -6.90
CA ALA A 225 9.06 8.73 -5.48
C ALA A 225 9.20 10.26 -5.27
N MET A 226 10.02 10.92 -6.08
CA MET A 226 10.21 12.36 -6.06
C MET A 226 8.92 13.14 -6.33
N TYR A 227 8.19 12.78 -7.39
CA TYR A 227 6.95 13.47 -7.75
C TYR A 227 5.78 13.13 -6.82
N THR A 228 5.75 11.93 -6.22
CA THR A 228 4.76 11.65 -5.16
C THR A 228 4.95 12.53 -3.94
N GLY A 229 6.20 12.84 -3.54
CA GLY A 229 6.47 13.77 -2.44
C GLY A 229 5.83 15.16 -2.63
N ALA A 230 5.68 15.61 -3.87
CA ALA A 230 5.05 16.89 -4.19
C ALA A 230 3.51 16.87 -4.12
N LEU A 231 2.87 15.70 -3.98
CA LEU A 231 1.41 15.55 -4.00
C LEU A 231 0.72 15.87 -2.65
N GLY A 232 1.49 16.21 -1.62
CA GLY A 232 0.97 16.51 -0.28
C GLY A 232 0.21 15.33 0.34
N ASP A 233 -1.04 15.56 0.75
CA ASP A 233 -1.83 14.61 1.55
C ASP A 233 -2.12 13.28 0.85
N ASN A 234 -2.23 13.26 -0.49
CA ASN A 234 -2.52 12.06 -1.27
C ASN A 234 -1.25 11.27 -1.67
N ALA A 235 -0.07 11.75 -1.29
CA ALA A 235 1.19 11.16 -1.69
C ALA A 235 1.37 9.72 -1.20
N VAL A 236 1.03 9.47 0.07
CA VAL A 236 1.19 8.16 0.73
C VAL A 236 0.33 7.09 0.03
N GLU A 237 -0.93 7.40 -0.26
CA GLU A 237 -1.84 6.45 -0.90
C GLU A 237 -1.42 6.13 -2.34
N ARG A 238 -0.96 7.13 -3.09
CA ARG A 238 -0.50 6.97 -4.48
C ARG A 238 0.81 6.20 -4.54
N TYR A 239 1.75 6.50 -3.66
CA TYR A 239 2.99 5.74 -3.53
C TYR A 239 2.70 4.29 -3.16
N ALA A 240 1.72 4.08 -2.27
CA ALA A 240 1.35 2.74 -1.88
C ALA A 240 0.74 1.90 -3.01
N LEU A 241 -0.15 2.49 -3.81
CA LEU A 241 -0.72 1.83 -5.00
C LEU A 241 0.36 1.41 -6.00
N PHE A 242 1.34 2.27 -6.25
CA PHE A 242 2.47 1.98 -7.15
C PHE A 242 3.36 0.85 -6.64
N LEU A 243 3.73 0.86 -5.36
CA LEU A 243 4.53 -0.24 -4.82
C LEU A 243 3.75 -1.56 -4.84
N THR A 244 2.44 -1.54 -4.59
CA THR A 244 1.57 -2.73 -4.66
C THR A 244 1.47 -3.29 -6.09
N SER A 245 1.50 -2.44 -7.13
CA SER A 245 1.54 -2.89 -8.53
C SER A 245 2.87 -3.59 -8.89
N LEU A 246 3.96 -3.24 -8.18
CA LEU A 246 5.31 -3.78 -8.39
C LEU A 246 5.63 -5.06 -7.59
N GLU A 247 4.81 -5.40 -6.60
CA GLU A 247 5.12 -6.36 -5.52
C GLU A 247 5.46 -7.80 -5.95
N LEU A 248 5.06 -8.20 -7.16
CA LEU A 248 5.34 -9.53 -7.70
C LEU A 248 6.77 -9.68 -8.25
N SER A 249 7.51 -8.58 -8.45
CA SER A 249 8.84 -8.60 -9.10
C SER A 249 10.03 -8.31 -8.19
N GLY A 250 9.83 -7.57 -7.10
CA GLY A 250 10.93 -7.07 -6.27
C GLY A 250 11.40 -8.02 -5.16
N GLY A 251 12.72 -8.11 -4.95
CA GLY A 251 13.33 -8.72 -3.77
C GLY A 251 13.12 -7.89 -2.49
N MET A 252 13.46 -8.45 -1.31
CA MET A 252 13.45 -7.70 -0.03
C MET A 252 14.33 -6.44 -0.08
N HIS A 253 15.39 -6.44 -0.89
CA HIS A 253 16.26 -5.27 -1.09
C HIS A 253 15.57 -4.13 -1.84
N GLU A 254 14.74 -4.45 -2.85
CA GLU A 254 14.02 -3.43 -3.62
C GLU A 254 12.95 -2.72 -2.79
N ARG A 255 12.25 -3.46 -1.91
CA ARG A 255 11.29 -2.88 -0.96
C ARG A 255 11.97 -1.92 0.02
N ARG A 256 13.13 -2.31 0.54
CA ARG A 256 13.95 -1.44 1.39
C ARG A 256 14.42 -0.18 0.67
N LEU A 257 14.85 -0.32 -0.59
CA LEU A 257 15.25 0.81 -1.42
C LEU A 257 14.07 1.76 -1.70
N ALA A 258 12.87 1.22 -1.94
CA ALA A 258 11.66 2.00 -2.12
C ALA A 258 11.29 2.83 -0.87
N LEU A 259 11.34 2.23 0.33
CA LEU A 259 11.12 2.98 1.57
C LEU A 259 12.20 4.04 1.83
N THR A 260 13.44 3.74 1.47
CA THR A 260 14.54 4.71 1.62
C THR A 260 14.36 5.91 0.70
N ARG A 261 13.96 5.69 -0.56
CA ARG A 261 13.66 6.76 -1.52
C ARG A 261 12.49 7.63 -1.08
N ALA A 262 11.44 7.01 -0.54
CA ALA A 262 10.32 7.76 0.02
C ALA A 262 10.77 8.73 1.12
N ARG A 263 11.63 8.27 2.03
CA ARG A 263 12.24 9.11 3.08
C ARG A 263 12.97 10.32 2.50
N GLU A 264 13.78 10.11 1.47
CA GLU A 264 14.58 11.15 0.82
C GLU A 264 13.71 12.27 0.24
N HIS A 265 12.46 11.97 -0.12
CA HIS A 265 11.51 12.90 -0.70
C HIS A 265 10.43 13.39 0.28
N GLY A 266 10.67 13.26 1.58
CA GLY A 266 9.81 13.83 2.63
C GLY A 266 8.54 13.01 2.92
N LEU A 267 8.46 11.79 2.42
CA LEU A 267 7.36 10.89 2.74
C LEU A 267 7.61 10.15 4.06
N GLY A 268 6.55 9.99 4.85
CA GLY A 268 6.60 9.34 6.15
C GLY A 268 6.73 7.83 6.03
N ILE A 269 7.94 7.30 6.19
CA ILE A 269 8.28 5.88 6.04
C ILE A 269 7.34 4.97 6.85
N GLU A 270 7.02 5.36 8.08
CA GLU A 270 6.19 4.56 9.00
C GLU A 270 4.77 4.38 8.43
N ARG A 271 4.12 5.50 8.06
CA ARG A 271 2.76 5.48 7.52
C ARG A 271 2.72 4.74 6.18
N GLU A 272 3.72 4.93 5.33
CA GLU A 272 3.80 4.23 4.05
C GLU A 272 3.98 2.73 4.22
N ALA A 273 4.89 2.30 5.09
CA ALA A 273 5.12 0.89 5.37
C ALA A 273 3.84 0.21 5.89
N ILE A 274 3.09 0.88 6.79
CA ILE A 274 1.82 0.40 7.32
C ILE A 274 0.78 0.29 6.20
N VAL A 275 0.50 1.39 5.49
CA VAL A 275 -0.50 1.45 4.41
C VAL A 275 -0.18 0.44 3.31
N MET A 276 1.10 0.25 3.02
CA MET A 276 1.57 -0.78 2.08
C MET A 276 1.18 -2.16 2.54
N ALA A 277 1.62 -2.57 3.72
CA ALA A 277 1.31 -3.90 4.22
C ALA A 277 -0.20 -4.14 4.31
N GLU A 278 -0.98 -3.17 4.76
CA GLU A 278 -2.44 -3.26 4.83
C GLU A 278 -3.08 -3.46 3.45
N ARG A 279 -2.70 -2.65 2.45
CA ARG A 279 -3.24 -2.78 1.08
C ARG A 279 -2.86 -4.11 0.45
N THR A 280 -1.63 -4.58 0.63
CA THR A 280 -1.18 -5.88 0.13
C THR A 280 -1.98 -7.01 0.76
N ILE A 281 -2.16 -6.98 2.08
CA ILE A 281 -2.95 -7.98 2.82
C ILE A 281 -4.42 -7.94 2.36
N GLU A 282 -5.02 -6.76 2.27
CA GLU A 282 -6.41 -6.58 1.85
C GLU A 282 -6.62 -7.11 0.43
N LYS A 283 -5.83 -6.64 -0.54
CA LYS A 283 -5.88 -7.09 -1.94
C LYS A 283 -5.72 -8.60 -2.04
N THR A 284 -4.78 -9.17 -1.30
CA THR A 284 -4.51 -10.61 -1.35
C THR A 284 -5.69 -11.42 -0.79
N PHE A 285 -6.37 -10.94 0.26
CA PHE A 285 -7.56 -11.59 0.82
C PHE A 285 -8.85 -11.37 0.02
N THR A 286 -9.02 -10.22 -0.63
CA THR A 286 -10.25 -9.88 -1.36
C THR A 286 -10.25 -10.43 -2.79
N GLU A 287 -9.12 -10.36 -3.48
CA GLU A 287 -9.05 -10.63 -4.92
C GLU A 287 -8.48 -12.02 -5.26
N ILE A 288 -7.60 -12.57 -4.42
CA ILE A 288 -6.73 -13.69 -4.84
C ILE A 288 -6.91 -14.95 -3.99
N LEU A 289 -6.83 -14.83 -2.66
CA LEU A 289 -6.80 -15.99 -1.77
C LEU A 289 -8.21 -16.48 -1.41
N PRO A 290 -8.41 -17.82 -1.34
CA PRO A 290 -9.68 -18.37 -0.93
C PRO A 290 -9.95 -18.12 0.56
N PRO A 291 -11.21 -17.88 0.97
CA PRO A 291 -11.53 -17.69 2.37
C PRO A 291 -11.25 -18.94 3.20
N VAL A 292 -10.92 -18.76 4.48
CA VAL A 292 -10.72 -19.84 5.46
C VAL A 292 -12.08 -20.41 5.90
N LYS A 293 -12.74 -21.12 4.98
CA LYS A 293 -14.04 -21.78 5.19
C LYS A 293 -14.02 -23.18 4.60
N GLY A 294 -14.96 -24.01 5.02
CA GLY A 294 -15.12 -25.39 4.53
C GLY A 294 -14.51 -26.45 5.46
N PRO A 295 -14.34 -27.69 4.98
CA PRO A 295 -13.86 -28.80 5.80
C PRO A 295 -12.48 -28.52 6.40
N LEU A 296 -12.14 -29.20 7.49
CA LEU A 296 -10.85 -29.03 8.14
C LEU A 296 -9.75 -29.64 7.25
N PRO A 297 -8.62 -28.96 7.02
CA PRO A 297 -7.52 -29.47 6.24
C PRO A 297 -6.85 -30.67 6.93
N SER A 298 -6.31 -31.60 6.13
CA SER A 298 -5.44 -32.65 6.66
C SER A 298 -3.98 -32.17 6.70
N ILE A 299 -3.34 -32.29 7.86
CA ILE A 299 -1.96 -31.84 8.13
C ILE A 299 -0.96 -33.00 8.25
N ILE A 300 -1.35 -34.20 7.83
CA ILE A 300 -0.55 -35.43 7.93
C ILE A 300 0.28 -35.66 6.65
N GLY A 301 -0.23 -35.19 5.51
CA GLY A 301 0.36 -35.41 4.19
C GLY A 301 1.41 -34.37 3.81
N LEU A 302 2.04 -34.59 2.65
CA LEU A 302 2.92 -33.60 2.03
C LEU A 302 2.12 -32.32 1.71
N GLU A 303 2.61 -31.19 2.21
CA GLU A 303 2.01 -29.89 1.94
C GLU A 303 2.21 -29.52 0.45
N PRO A 304 1.18 -29.02 -0.25
CA PRO A 304 1.37 -28.56 -1.62
C PRO A 304 2.31 -27.35 -1.66
N ALA A 305 2.96 -27.13 -2.81
CA ALA A 305 3.81 -25.95 -2.98
C ALA A 305 3.05 -24.65 -2.68
N ALA A 306 3.77 -23.66 -2.16
CA ALA A 306 3.22 -22.35 -1.90
C ALA A 306 2.84 -21.68 -3.22
N THR A 307 1.63 -21.10 -3.27
CA THR A 307 1.20 -20.28 -4.40
C THR A 307 1.85 -18.90 -4.35
N ASP A 308 1.98 -18.24 -5.49
CA ASP A 308 2.55 -16.88 -5.57
C ASP A 308 1.78 -15.89 -4.67
N ALA A 309 0.46 -16.09 -4.53
CA ALA A 309 -0.39 -15.30 -3.64
C ALA A 309 -0.10 -15.53 -2.16
N GLU A 310 0.16 -16.78 -1.75
CA GLU A 310 0.56 -17.10 -0.38
C GLU A 310 1.97 -16.55 -0.07
N ILE A 311 2.88 -16.58 -1.05
CA ILE A 311 4.21 -15.97 -0.92
C ILE A 311 4.09 -14.45 -0.82
N LEU A 312 3.21 -13.82 -1.62
CA LEU A 312 2.95 -12.38 -1.55
C LEU A 312 2.41 -11.98 -0.17
N LEU A 313 1.43 -12.71 0.36
CA LEU A 313 0.91 -12.49 1.72
C LEU A 313 2.00 -12.67 2.78
N LEU A 314 2.85 -13.68 2.66
CA LEU A 314 3.96 -13.90 3.59
C LEU A 314 4.95 -12.73 3.57
N ARG A 315 5.24 -12.19 2.38
CA ARG A 315 6.23 -11.12 2.19
C ARG A 315 5.69 -9.72 2.50
N SER A 316 4.37 -9.54 2.67
CA SER A 316 3.81 -8.24 3.06
C SER A 316 4.32 -7.79 4.44
N ILE A 317 4.69 -8.73 5.30
CA ILE A 317 5.25 -8.45 6.62
C ILE A 317 6.61 -7.74 6.55
N GLU A 318 7.35 -7.90 5.44
CA GLU A 318 8.67 -7.29 5.27
C GLU A 318 8.61 -5.75 5.29
N TRP A 319 7.45 -5.17 4.95
CA TRP A 319 7.24 -3.72 5.00
C TRP A 319 7.25 -3.19 6.44
N THR A 320 6.55 -3.87 7.37
CA THR A 320 6.37 -3.40 8.75
C THR A 320 7.42 -3.93 9.73
N THR A 321 8.22 -4.92 9.35
CA THR A 321 9.38 -5.38 10.15
C THR A 321 10.63 -4.53 9.97
N PHE A 322 10.60 -3.52 9.09
CA PHE A 322 11.78 -2.70 8.79
C PHE A 322 12.10 -1.67 9.88
N LEU A 323 11.07 -1.15 10.56
CA LEU A 323 11.21 -0.12 11.60
C LEU A 323 10.65 -0.62 12.92
N GLU A 324 11.37 -0.36 14.02
CA GLU A 324 10.89 -0.72 15.37
C GLU A 324 9.61 0.02 15.75
N SER A 325 9.41 1.23 15.21
CA SER A 325 8.20 2.02 15.44
C SER A 325 6.94 1.43 14.82
N THR A 326 7.06 0.52 13.85
CA THR A 326 5.92 -0.17 13.21
C THR A 326 5.68 -1.58 13.74
N TYR A 327 6.38 -1.98 14.81
CA TYR A 327 6.29 -3.35 15.34
C TYR A 327 4.93 -3.68 15.97
N ASP A 328 4.21 -2.68 16.48
CA ASP A 328 2.83 -2.83 16.95
C ASP A 328 1.92 -3.36 15.83
N THR A 329 2.01 -2.74 14.66
CA THR A 329 1.24 -3.08 13.47
C THR A 329 1.75 -4.38 12.86
N ALA A 330 3.07 -4.60 12.85
CA ALA A 330 3.67 -5.85 12.38
C ALA A 330 3.18 -7.05 13.21
N LEU A 331 3.03 -6.90 14.53
CA LEU A 331 2.50 -7.94 15.41
C LEU A 331 1.05 -8.31 15.04
N GLU A 332 0.20 -7.30 14.83
CA GLU A 332 -1.19 -7.50 14.42
C GLU A 332 -1.28 -8.21 13.06
N GLN A 333 -0.51 -7.73 12.08
CA GLN A 333 -0.44 -8.30 10.73
C GLN A 333 0.10 -9.72 10.75
N ALA A 334 1.15 -10.00 11.53
CA ALA A 334 1.69 -11.35 11.70
C ALA A 334 0.63 -12.31 12.24
N ASN A 335 -0.14 -11.90 13.26
CA ASN A 335 -1.22 -12.71 13.79
C ASN A 335 -2.32 -12.96 12.76
N VAL A 336 -2.71 -11.96 11.97
CA VAL A 336 -3.68 -12.12 10.87
C VAL A 336 -3.20 -13.14 9.83
N ILE A 337 -1.94 -13.04 9.40
CA ILE A 337 -1.36 -13.94 8.39
C ILE A 337 -1.20 -15.36 8.98
N LEU A 338 -0.74 -15.50 10.23
CA LEU A 338 -0.63 -16.78 10.91
C LEU A 338 -1.98 -17.47 11.08
N ARG A 339 -3.04 -16.72 11.44
CA ARG A 339 -4.40 -17.27 11.50
C ARG A 339 -4.83 -17.86 10.16
N TYR A 340 -4.55 -17.15 9.08
CA TYR A 340 -4.89 -17.60 7.73
C TYR A 340 -4.15 -18.89 7.36
N PHE A 341 -2.82 -18.91 7.49
CA PHE A 341 -2.01 -20.09 7.13
C PHE A 341 -2.34 -21.30 8.01
N LEU A 342 -2.42 -21.13 9.33
CA LEU A 342 -2.76 -22.22 10.25
C LEU A 342 -4.20 -22.72 10.05
N GLY A 343 -5.16 -21.83 9.82
CA GLY A 343 -6.55 -22.20 9.52
C GLY A 343 -6.72 -22.99 8.21
N ARG A 344 -5.73 -22.90 7.31
CA ARG A 344 -5.63 -23.66 6.06
C ARG A 344 -4.70 -24.89 6.17
N GLY A 345 -4.03 -25.08 7.31
CA GLY A 345 -3.10 -26.19 7.53
C GLY A 345 -1.72 -26.00 6.88
N ARG A 346 -1.34 -24.76 6.56
CA ARG A 346 -0.09 -24.39 5.89
C ARG A 346 1.07 -24.24 6.88
N ILE A 347 1.58 -25.37 7.39
CA ILE A 347 2.56 -25.38 8.49
C ILE A 347 3.92 -24.81 8.06
N GLN A 348 4.39 -25.14 6.85
CA GLN A 348 5.71 -24.66 6.39
C GLN A 348 5.71 -23.14 6.19
N LEU A 349 4.65 -22.58 5.61
CA LEU A 349 4.52 -21.13 5.43
C LEU A 349 4.41 -20.39 6.77
N SER A 350 3.64 -20.92 7.72
CA SER A 350 3.58 -20.37 9.07
C SER A 350 4.94 -20.40 9.78
N LYS A 351 5.72 -21.48 9.61
CA LYS A 351 7.09 -21.57 10.15
C LYS A 351 8.01 -20.54 9.49
N MET A 352 8.00 -20.46 8.16
CA MET A 352 8.79 -19.48 7.42
C MET A 352 8.48 -18.05 7.87
N LEU A 353 7.20 -17.72 8.08
CA LEU A 353 6.79 -16.42 8.60
C LEU A 353 7.39 -16.16 9.98
N LEU A 354 7.27 -17.11 10.93
CA LEU A 354 7.86 -16.96 12.27
C LEU A 354 9.39 -16.78 12.24
N ASP A 355 10.08 -17.47 11.32
CA ASP A 355 11.53 -17.36 11.16
C ASP A 355 11.96 -15.99 10.57
N MET A 356 11.07 -15.30 9.84
CA MET A 356 11.34 -13.96 9.30
C MET A 356 11.08 -12.83 10.32
N LEU A 357 10.30 -13.09 11.37
CA LEU A 357 9.88 -12.06 12.32
C LEU A 357 11.01 -11.70 13.30
N PRO A 358 11.27 -10.41 13.55
CA PRO A 358 12.17 -9.96 14.60
C PRO A 358 11.83 -10.57 15.97
N PRO A 359 12.82 -11.07 16.74
CA PRO A 359 12.56 -11.66 18.06
C PRO A 359 11.98 -10.65 19.06
N GLU A 360 12.20 -9.35 18.84
CA GLU A 360 11.73 -8.24 19.67
C GLU A 360 10.20 -8.15 19.73
N LEU A 361 9.49 -8.62 18.69
CA LEU A 361 8.01 -8.63 18.63
C LEU A 361 7.39 -9.41 19.81
N GLY A 362 8.06 -10.45 20.30
CA GLY A 362 7.58 -11.24 21.43
C GLY A 362 7.73 -10.56 22.80
N SER A 363 8.46 -9.44 22.86
CA SER A 363 8.71 -8.68 24.09
C SER A 363 7.84 -7.42 24.19
N LEU A 364 6.97 -7.16 23.20
CA LEU A 364 6.10 -5.99 23.20
C LEU A 364 5.04 -6.12 24.30
N PRO A 365 4.89 -5.10 25.16
CA PRO A 365 3.95 -5.15 26.28
C PRO A 365 2.50 -4.88 25.85
N GLU A 366 2.29 -4.13 24.76
CA GLU A 366 0.97 -3.75 24.27
C GLU A 366 0.88 -3.94 22.74
N PRO A 367 -0.27 -4.35 22.20
CA PRO A 367 -1.47 -4.87 22.90
C PRO A 367 -1.29 -6.31 23.42
N GLU A 368 -1.59 -6.54 24.70
CA GLU A 368 -1.35 -7.80 25.43
C GLU A 368 -2.02 -9.02 24.76
N ASP A 369 -3.23 -8.84 24.23
CA ASP A 369 -3.98 -9.88 23.52
C ASP A 369 -3.25 -10.39 22.27
N GLN A 370 -2.62 -9.48 21.51
CA GLN A 370 -1.89 -9.82 20.29
C GLN A 370 -0.54 -10.45 20.62
N ALA A 371 0.14 -9.92 21.64
CA ALA A 371 1.40 -10.49 22.13
C ALA A 371 1.18 -11.92 22.67
N THR A 372 0.11 -12.13 23.44
CA THR A 372 -0.27 -13.46 23.96
C THR A 372 -0.60 -14.43 22.83
N GLU A 373 -1.39 -14.01 21.84
CA GLU A 373 -1.70 -14.81 20.65
C GLU A 373 -0.43 -15.18 19.88
N PHE A 374 0.49 -14.24 19.69
CA PHE A 374 1.76 -14.47 19.03
C PHE A 374 2.64 -15.49 19.77
N MET A 375 2.71 -15.38 21.10
CA MET A 375 3.43 -16.34 21.94
C MET A 375 2.81 -17.73 21.89
N HIS A 376 1.49 -17.84 21.79
CA HIS A 376 0.80 -19.11 21.55
C HIS A 376 1.20 -19.74 20.21
N TYR A 377 1.41 -18.96 19.15
CA TYR A 377 1.93 -19.47 17.87
C TYR A 377 3.36 -20.00 18.03
N ARG A 378 4.24 -19.27 18.72
CA ARG A 378 5.61 -19.77 18.98
C ARG A 378 5.59 -21.06 19.80
N GLN A 379 4.70 -21.16 20.79
CA GLN A 379 4.54 -22.35 21.63
C GLN A 379 4.16 -23.58 20.80
N ILE A 380 3.19 -23.49 19.89
CA ILE A 380 2.78 -24.63 19.07
C ILE A 380 3.92 -25.10 18.14
N PHE A 381 4.68 -24.19 17.54
CA PHE A 381 5.81 -24.57 16.67
C PHE A 381 6.97 -25.18 17.46
N ASN A 382 7.22 -24.72 18.69
CA ASN A 382 8.19 -25.36 19.59
C ASN A 382 7.76 -26.80 19.93
N VAL A 383 6.49 -26.99 20.30
CA VAL A 383 5.92 -28.32 20.57
C VAL A 383 6.00 -29.21 19.33
N TRP A 384 5.64 -28.68 18.16
CA TRP A 384 5.67 -29.41 16.90
C TRP A 384 7.08 -29.86 16.52
N GLY A 385 8.07 -28.98 16.70
CA GLY A 385 9.48 -29.29 16.50
C GLY A 385 10.00 -30.36 17.46
N LEU A 386 9.59 -30.33 18.74
CA LEU A 386 9.92 -31.37 19.70
C LEU A 386 9.36 -32.74 19.30
N LEU A 387 8.09 -32.79 18.89
CA LEU A 387 7.46 -34.04 18.42
C LEU A 387 8.16 -34.60 17.18
N ALA A 388 8.53 -33.74 16.22
CA ALA A 388 9.31 -34.14 15.05
C ALA A 388 10.68 -34.72 15.45
N ARG A 389 11.40 -34.05 16.35
CA ARG A 389 12.70 -34.52 16.87
C ARG A 389 12.62 -35.86 17.60
N VAL A 390 11.52 -36.15 18.29
CA VAL A 390 11.29 -37.46 18.91
C VAL A 390 11.21 -38.55 17.83
N VAL A 391 10.45 -38.31 16.77
CA VAL A 391 10.30 -39.27 15.65
C VAL A 391 11.61 -39.44 14.89
N GLU A 392 12.34 -38.35 14.63
CA GLU A 392 13.68 -38.39 14.01
C GLU A 392 14.66 -39.19 14.87
N THR A 393 14.73 -38.91 16.17
CA THR A 393 15.58 -39.66 17.12
C THR A 393 15.19 -41.15 17.15
N GLN A 394 13.90 -41.47 17.13
CA GLN A 394 13.42 -42.86 17.07
C GLN A 394 13.90 -43.57 15.80
N ALA A 395 13.87 -42.88 14.65
CA ALA A 395 14.31 -43.43 13.36
C ALA A 395 15.82 -43.71 13.29
N LEU A 396 16.63 -43.08 14.16
CA LEU A 396 18.06 -43.34 14.26
C LEU A 396 18.40 -44.67 14.96
N GLU A 397 17.42 -45.38 15.56
CA GLU A 397 17.66 -46.68 16.18
C GLU A 397 18.11 -47.71 15.12
N GLN A 398 19.37 -48.14 15.18
CA GLN A 398 19.91 -49.19 14.32
C GLN A 398 20.25 -50.45 15.12
N PRO A 399 20.01 -51.66 14.57
CA PRO A 399 20.29 -52.91 15.27
C PRO A 399 21.80 -53.14 15.51
N GLN A 400 22.68 -52.46 14.78
CA GLN A 400 24.14 -52.61 14.85
C GLN A 400 24.83 -51.56 15.74
N MET A 401 24.10 -50.77 16.53
CA MET A 401 24.69 -49.74 17.40
C MET A 401 25.59 -50.36 18.49
N ASN A 402 26.74 -49.72 18.75
CA ASN A 402 27.60 -50.06 19.87
C ASN A 402 26.86 -49.86 21.20
N LYS A 403 27.24 -50.61 22.23
CA LYS A 403 26.56 -50.59 23.55
C LYS A 403 26.51 -49.19 24.16
N GLU A 404 27.61 -48.45 24.12
CA GLU A 404 27.69 -47.07 24.64
C GLU A 404 26.81 -46.11 23.84
N THR A 405 26.88 -46.16 22.51
CA THR A 405 26.04 -45.31 21.63
C THR A 405 24.55 -45.60 21.81
N ARG A 406 24.18 -46.85 22.06
CA ARG A 406 22.79 -47.25 22.31
C ARG A 406 22.27 -46.74 23.66
N LEU A 407 23.13 -46.72 24.68
CA LEU A 407 22.78 -46.18 26.00
C LEU A 407 22.59 -44.66 25.94
N ALA A 408 23.50 -43.93 25.27
CA ALA A 408 23.38 -42.49 25.07
C ALA A 408 22.10 -42.14 24.28
N TRP A 409 21.86 -42.81 23.15
CA TRP A 409 20.64 -42.63 22.36
C TRP A 409 19.37 -42.87 23.19
N LEU A 410 19.36 -43.92 24.02
CA LEU A 410 18.19 -44.26 24.83
C LEU A 410 17.92 -43.22 25.92
N ASP A 411 18.96 -42.62 26.49
CA ASP A 411 18.85 -41.51 27.44
C ASP A 411 18.31 -40.24 26.77
N ASP A 412 18.86 -39.89 25.60
CA ASP A 412 18.40 -38.76 24.78
C ASP A 412 16.94 -38.96 24.35
N TYR A 413 16.59 -40.15 23.86
CA TYR A 413 15.23 -40.49 23.43
C TYR A 413 14.23 -40.40 24.60
N LYS A 414 14.58 -40.93 25.78
CA LYS A 414 13.75 -40.81 26.98
C LYS A 414 13.52 -39.36 27.38
N THR A 415 14.59 -38.57 27.41
CA THR A 415 14.53 -37.15 27.76
C THR A 415 13.66 -36.38 26.78
N LEU A 416 13.80 -36.64 25.48
CA LEU A 416 12.99 -35.98 24.45
C LEU A 416 11.51 -36.38 24.52
N VAL A 417 11.19 -37.66 24.74
CA VAL A 417 9.80 -38.12 24.90
C VAL A 417 9.14 -37.46 26.12
N GLU A 418 9.87 -37.37 27.23
CA GLU A 418 9.37 -36.72 28.44
C GLU A 418 9.15 -35.22 28.24
N GLN A 419 10.13 -34.51 27.66
CA GLN A 419 9.99 -33.10 27.31
C GLN A 419 8.82 -32.85 26.36
N ALA A 420 8.65 -33.68 25.33
CA ALA A 420 7.53 -33.55 24.40
C ALA A 420 6.18 -33.77 25.12
N ARG A 421 6.09 -34.76 26.00
CA ARG A 421 4.90 -35.03 26.82
C ARG A 421 4.56 -33.85 27.72
N GLU A 422 5.53 -33.34 28.47
CA GLU A 422 5.33 -32.20 29.37
C GLU A 422 4.89 -30.94 28.63
N GLN A 423 5.54 -30.60 27.51
CA GLN A 423 5.21 -29.40 26.73
C GLN A 423 3.84 -29.51 26.05
N VAL A 424 3.47 -30.69 25.52
CA VAL A 424 2.13 -30.91 24.97
C VAL A 424 1.07 -30.82 26.08
N ILE A 425 1.28 -31.48 27.22
CA ILE A 425 0.32 -31.41 28.34
C ILE A 425 0.19 -29.96 28.84
N LYS A 426 1.30 -29.24 28.96
CA LYS A 426 1.29 -27.82 29.34
C LYS A 426 0.43 -27.03 28.36
N LEU A 427 0.64 -27.16 27.05
CA LEU A 427 -0.17 -26.49 26.03
C LEU A 427 -1.66 -26.83 26.15
N LEU A 428 -1.99 -28.12 26.32
CA LEU A 428 -3.38 -28.60 26.43
C LEU A 428 -4.09 -28.16 27.73
N THR A 429 -3.33 -27.83 28.77
CA THR A 429 -3.87 -27.45 30.09
C THR A 429 -3.84 -25.94 30.35
N THR A 430 -3.20 -25.18 29.46
CA THR A 430 -3.24 -23.71 29.42
C THR A 430 -4.36 -23.21 28.52
N ASP A 431 -4.75 -21.94 28.66
CA ASP A 431 -5.76 -21.25 27.84
C ASP A 431 -5.25 -20.90 26.42
N TRP A 432 -4.60 -21.86 25.76
CA TRP A 432 -3.93 -21.68 24.47
C TRP A 432 -4.93 -21.30 23.36
N LEU A 433 -4.78 -20.12 22.78
CA LEU A 433 -5.72 -19.57 21.77
C LEU A 433 -7.19 -19.59 22.20
N MET A 434 -7.48 -19.58 23.51
CA MET A 434 -8.81 -19.28 24.03
C MET A 434 -9.02 -17.76 23.99
N SER A 435 -10.20 -17.30 23.58
CA SER A 435 -10.50 -15.87 23.49
C SER A 435 -11.59 -15.51 24.49
N ASP A 436 -11.20 -14.83 25.58
CA ASP A 436 -12.11 -14.36 26.63
C ASP A 436 -12.76 -13.01 26.30
N ALA A 437 -12.44 -12.40 25.15
CA ALA A 437 -12.75 -11.01 24.90
C ALA A 437 -14.12 -10.78 24.20
N GLU A 438 -14.99 -10.00 24.83
CA GLU A 438 -16.21 -9.38 24.26
C GLU A 438 -15.88 -8.15 23.39
N VAL A 439 -15.04 -8.29 22.37
CA VAL A 439 -14.61 -7.15 21.53
C VAL A 439 -15.37 -7.12 20.20
N HIS A 440 -15.74 -5.93 19.71
CA HIS A 440 -16.34 -5.71 18.38
C HIS A 440 -15.40 -6.25 17.26
N ASN A 441 -15.95 -6.97 16.27
CA ASN A 441 -15.23 -7.85 15.32
C ASN A 441 -14.64 -9.17 15.90
N GLY A 442 -14.81 -9.44 17.20
CA GLY A 442 -14.32 -10.64 17.88
C GLY A 442 -14.84 -11.96 17.29
N ASP A 443 -15.96 -11.96 16.57
CA ASP A 443 -16.55 -13.17 16.00
C ASP A 443 -15.71 -13.79 14.88
N ARG A 444 -15.03 -13.00 14.05
CA ARG A 444 -14.16 -13.55 13.00
C ARG A 444 -12.89 -14.13 13.61
N ARG A 445 -12.20 -13.37 14.46
CA ARG A 445 -11.01 -13.82 15.20
C ARG A 445 -11.30 -15.09 16.01
N ARG A 446 -12.38 -15.10 16.80
CA ARG A 446 -12.79 -16.25 17.62
C ARG A 446 -13.08 -17.50 16.76
N ARG A 447 -13.72 -17.34 15.60
CA ARG A 447 -13.94 -18.45 14.66
C ARG A 447 -12.64 -18.98 14.07
N ASP A 448 -11.72 -18.09 13.68
CA ASP A 448 -10.42 -18.48 13.12
C ASP A 448 -9.57 -19.22 14.18
N LEU A 449 -9.51 -18.71 15.42
CA LEU A 449 -8.82 -19.37 16.53
C LEU A 449 -9.44 -20.72 16.89
N SER A 450 -10.77 -20.80 16.97
CA SER A 450 -11.48 -22.07 17.20
C SER A 450 -11.20 -23.08 16.09
N ARG A 451 -11.15 -22.64 14.82
CA ARG A 451 -10.80 -23.50 13.70
C ARG A 451 -9.36 -24.03 13.81
N ILE A 452 -8.40 -23.18 14.17
CA ILE A 452 -7.00 -23.59 14.40
C ILE A 452 -6.95 -24.63 15.52
N ARG A 453 -7.61 -24.39 16.65
CA ARG A 453 -7.71 -25.37 17.74
C ARG A 453 -8.27 -26.71 17.27
N GLN A 454 -9.35 -26.71 16.49
CA GLN A 454 -9.95 -27.93 15.93
C GLN A 454 -9.04 -28.69 14.97
N ILE A 455 -8.05 -28.04 14.37
CA ILE A 455 -7.05 -28.67 13.49
C ILE A 455 -5.92 -29.27 14.33
N TYR A 456 -5.32 -28.47 15.22
CA TYR A 456 -4.04 -28.82 15.86
C TYR A 456 -4.20 -29.55 17.21
N ILE A 457 -5.24 -29.29 18.01
CA ILE A 457 -5.42 -29.97 19.31
C ILE A 457 -5.66 -31.48 19.13
N PRO A 458 -6.65 -31.93 18.32
CA PRO A 458 -6.83 -33.35 18.05
C PRO A 458 -5.57 -34.02 17.48
N GLU A 459 -4.84 -33.29 16.64
CA GLU A 459 -3.60 -33.76 16.04
C GLU A 459 -2.50 -33.99 17.08
N LEU A 460 -2.24 -33.01 17.94
CA LEU A 460 -1.25 -33.11 19.01
C LEU A 460 -1.55 -34.28 19.95
N ILE A 461 -2.81 -34.45 20.34
CA ILE A 461 -3.25 -35.54 21.21
C ILE A 461 -2.95 -36.89 20.57
N ILE A 462 -3.32 -37.08 19.31
CA ILE A 462 -3.10 -38.34 18.59
C ILE A 462 -1.60 -38.59 18.36
N ARG A 463 -0.81 -37.57 18.00
CA ARG A 463 0.65 -37.70 17.82
C ARG A 463 1.34 -38.06 19.14
N LEU A 464 1.02 -37.37 20.22
CA LEU A 464 1.56 -37.68 21.54
C LEU A 464 1.15 -39.10 21.95
N HIS A 465 -0.11 -39.47 21.73
CA HIS A 465 -0.58 -40.83 22.03
C HIS A 465 0.21 -41.89 21.25
N SER A 466 0.46 -41.69 19.94
CA SER A 466 1.31 -42.59 19.14
C SER A 466 2.71 -42.70 19.75
N ILE A 467 3.36 -41.57 20.03
CA ILE A 467 4.71 -41.55 20.61
C ILE A 467 4.78 -42.30 21.94
N LEU A 468 3.80 -42.10 22.83
CA LEU A 468 3.74 -42.79 24.12
C LEU A 468 3.52 -44.30 23.98
N VAL A 469 2.69 -44.72 23.02
CA VAL A 469 2.45 -46.14 22.73
C VAL A 469 3.66 -46.78 22.07
N ASP A 470 4.31 -46.11 21.12
CA ASP A 470 5.46 -46.64 20.38
C ASP A 470 6.70 -46.76 21.29
N SER A 471 6.87 -45.82 22.22
CA SER A 471 7.95 -45.85 23.21
C SER A 471 7.76 -46.88 24.35
N ARG A 472 6.60 -47.57 24.42
CA ARG A 472 6.27 -48.52 25.52
C ARG A 472 7.32 -49.60 25.77
N GLY A 473 7.99 -50.06 24.71
CA GLY A 473 9.01 -51.11 24.80
C GLY A 473 10.30 -50.65 25.51
N ARG A 474 10.53 -49.34 25.60
CA ARG A 474 11.69 -48.73 26.27
C ARG A 474 11.30 -47.98 27.54
N ILE A 475 10.06 -47.48 27.62
CA ILE A 475 9.50 -46.69 28.71
C ILE A 475 8.12 -47.25 29.06
N PRO A 476 8.02 -48.27 29.93
CA PRO A 476 6.75 -48.93 30.23
C PRO A 476 5.70 -47.99 30.87
N GLU A 477 6.14 -46.94 31.56
CA GLU A 477 5.27 -45.94 32.20
C GLU A 477 4.47 -45.12 31.19
N ASN A 478 4.96 -44.97 29.96
CA ASN A 478 4.28 -44.21 28.91
C ASN A 478 2.93 -44.78 28.54
N MET A 479 2.69 -46.08 28.77
CA MET A 479 1.37 -46.67 28.60
C MET A 479 0.34 -46.07 29.57
N LYS A 480 0.73 -45.82 30.83
CA LYS A 480 -0.14 -45.15 31.81
C LYS A 480 -0.40 -43.72 31.39
N HIS A 481 0.64 -43.02 30.93
CA HIS A 481 0.51 -41.64 30.44
C HIS A 481 -0.42 -41.55 29.22
N ALA A 482 -0.30 -42.47 28.26
CA ALA A 482 -1.17 -42.53 27.08
C ALA A 482 -2.65 -42.66 27.45
N LEU A 483 -2.98 -43.52 28.43
CA LEU A 483 -4.36 -43.67 28.92
C LEU A 483 -4.83 -42.47 29.74
N SER A 484 -3.93 -41.82 30.48
CA SER A 484 -4.24 -40.63 31.27
C SER A 484 -4.64 -39.43 30.40
N LEU A 485 -4.17 -39.36 29.14
CA LEU A 485 -4.54 -38.30 28.20
C LEU A 485 -6.06 -38.25 27.96
N VAL A 486 -6.77 -39.38 28.04
CA VAL A 486 -8.22 -39.44 27.89
C VAL A 486 -8.91 -38.61 28.98
N ASN A 487 -8.38 -38.65 30.20
CA ASN A 487 -8.92 -37.88 31.31
C ASN A 487 -8.70 -36.38 31.09
N ILE A 488 -7.56 -35.97 30.53
CA ILE A 488 -7.27 -34.56 30.20
C ILE A 488 -8.24 -34.07 29.12
N VAL A 489 -8.50 -34.87 28.08
CA VAL A 489 -9.45 -34.52 27.01
C VAL A 489 -10.89 -34.41 27.54
N ALA A 490 -11.27 -35.27 28.47
CA ALA A 490 -12.61 -35.30 29.07
C ALA A 490 -12.79 -34.30 30.23
N ASP A 491 -11.73 -33.62 30.68
CA ASP A 491 -11.79 -32.68 31.81
C ASP A 491 -12.57 -31.42 31.42
N SER A 492 -13.60 -31.11 32.20
CA SER A 492 -14.46 -29.93 32.00
C SER A 492 -13.72 -28.61 32.18
N ARG A 493 -12.57 -28.60 32.85
CA ARG A 493 -11.75 -27.39 33.06
C ARG A 493 -11.14 -26.89 31.76
N TYR A 494 -10.63 -27.80 30.93
CA TYR A 494 -9.93 -27.46 29.68
C TYR A 494 -10.83 -27.50 28.45
N ARG A 495 -11.99 -28.19 28.53
CA ARG A 495 -13.00 -28.31 27.47
C ARG A 495 -12.47 -28.76 26.11
N LEU A 496 -11.37 -29.51 26.08
CA LEU A 496 -10.72 -29.98 24.85
C LEU A 496 -11.62 -30.89 23.99
N TYR A 497 -12.64 -31.52 24.60
CA TYR A 497 -13.63 -32.30 23.88
C TYR A 497 -14.47 -31.46 22.90
N GLU A 498 -14.57 -30.14 23.07
CA GLU A 498 -15.27 -29.22 22.16
C GLU A 498 -14.48 -28.96 20.87
N ASP A 499 -13.15 -29.12 20.91
CA ASP A 499 -12.26 -28.94 19.75
C ASP A 499 -12.29 -30.15 18.78
N PHE A 500 -12.91 -31.26 19.17
CA PHE A 500 -13.15 -32.39 18.26
C PHE A 500 -14.37 -32.10 17.38
N SER A 501 -14.13 -31.62 16.16
CA SER A 501 -15.20 -31.25 15.22
C SER A 501 -16.04 -32.46 14.76
N LYS A 502 -17.32 -32.20 14.45
CA LYS A 502 -18.26 -33.16 13.83
C LYS A 502 -18.13 -33.26 12.31
N GLN A 503 -17.36 -32.37 11.68
CA GLN A 503 -17.15 -32.34 10.23
C GLN A 503 -16.14 -33.41 9.78
N ASP A 504 -16.00 -33.61 8.46
CA ASP A 504 -14.97 -34.46 7.89
C ASP A 504 -13.57 -33.86 8.18
N GLY A 505 -12.81 -34.58 9.03
CA GLY A 505 -11.59 -34.15 9.73
C GLY A 505 -11.34 -35.11 10.90
N ARG A 506 -10.26 -34.92 11.69
CA ARG A 506 -9.93 -35.81 12.82
C ARG A 506 -11.03 -35.80 13.88
N ARG A 507 -11.77 -36.90 13.95
CA ARG A 507 -12.94 -37.04 14.83
C ARG A 507 -12.51 -37.49 16.21
N LEU A 508 -13.40 -37.31 17.19
CA LEU A 508 -13.26 -37.98 18.49
C LEU A 508 -13.08 -39.50 18.32
N GLY A 509 -13.66 -40.09 17.27
CA GLY A 509 -13.47 -41.49 16.89
C GLY A 509 -12.01 -41.87 16.59
N ASP A 510 -11.21 -41.00 15.99
CA ASP A 510 -9.80 -41.28 15.67
C ASP A 510 -8.96 -41.30 16.95
N SER A 511 -9.23 -40.37 17.87
CA SER A 511 -8.62 -40.35 19.21
C SER A 511 -9.00 -41.61 20.00
N LEU A 512 -10.27 -42.00 20.00
CA LEU A 512 -10.74 -43.25 20.63
C LEU A 512 -10.15 -44.49 19.95
N GLY A 513 -9.92 -44.45 18.63
CA GLY A 513 -9.19 -45.46 17.89
C GLY A 513 -7.74 -45.60 18.37
N ALA A 514 -7.04 -44.48 18.57
CA ALA A 514 -5.69 -44.48 19.15
C ALA A 514 -5.70 -45.08 20.57
N VAL A 515 -6.65 -44.68 21.42
CA VAL A 515 -6.81 -45.24 22.79
C VAL A 515 -7.07 -46.74 22.75
N ARG A 516 -7.91 -47.22 21.81
CA ARG A 516 -8.12 -48.66 21.61
C ARG A 516 -6.80 -49.37 21.28
N GLN A 517 -5.96 -48.79 20.42
CA GLN A 517 -4.64 -49.35 20.10
C GLN A 517 -3.71 -49.40 21.32
N ALA A 518 -3.69 -48.36 22.17
CA ALA A 518 -2.97 -48.40 23.45
C ALA A 518 -3.43 -49.56 24.34
N VAL A 519 -4.74 -49.72 24.50
CA VAL A 519 -5.31 -50.79 25.33
C VAL A 519 -4.94 -52.16 24.78
N LEU A 520 -5.02 -52.37 23.46
CA LEU A 520 -4.61 -53.63 22.82
C LEU A 520 -3.11 -53.90 23.01
N ALA A 521 -2.27 -52.90 22.78
CA ALA A 521 -0.82 -52.99 22.99
C ALA A 521 -0.42 -53.27 24.45
N GLY A 522 -1.23 -52.81 25.42
CA GLY A 522 -1.06 -53.12 26.83
C GLY A 522 -1.46 -54.55 27.21
N LEU A 523 -2.37 -55.17 26.45
CA LEU A 523 -2.84 -56.55 26.67
C LEU A 523 -1.86 -57.59 26.09
N GLU A 524 -1.09 -57.24 25.06
CA GLU A 524 -0.03 -58.10 24.46
C GLU A 524 1.05 -58.52 25.47
N GLY A 525 1.21 -57.78 26.58
CA GLY A 525 2.12 -58.10 27.69
C GLY A 525 1.63 -59.16 28.69
N GLY A 526 0.51 -59.86 28.42
CA GLY A 526 0.06 -61.02 29.21
C GLY A 526 -0.79 -60.73 30.45
N GLY A 527 -1.37 -59.52 30.57
CA GLY A 527 -2.31 -59.18 31.64
C GLY A 527 -3.77 -59.38 31.22
N SER A 528 -4.45 -60.41 31.75
CA SER A 528 -5.84 -60.75 31.43
C SER A 528 -6.92 -59.79 31.99
N ASP A 529 -6.54 -58.62 32.51
CA ASP A 529 -7.46 -57.64 33.10
C ASP A 529 -7.35 -56.27 32.42
N ARG A 530 -8.41 -55.87 31.71
CA ARG A 530 -8.54 -54.51 31.12
C ARG A 530 -8.47 -53.40 32.17
N SER A 531 -8.83 -53.70 33.42
CA SER A 531 -8.85 -52.78 34.56
C SER A 531 -7.51 -52.64 35.28
N ARG A 532 -6.58 -53.62 35.18
CA ARG A 532 -5.28 -53.58 35.86
C ARG A 532 -4.41 -52.42 35.42
N ILE A 533 -4.54 -52.01 34.16
CA ILE A 533 -3.83 -50.87 33.55
C ILE A 533 -4.35 -49.52 34.11
N LEU A 534 -5.59 -49.48 34.63
CA LEU A 534 -6.27 -48.27 35.13
C LEU A 534 -6.20 -48.10 36.67
N THR A 535 -5.71 -49.09 37.43
CA THR A 535 -5.83 -49.15 38.90
C THR A 535 -4.77 -48.39 39.72
N VAL A 536 -4.14 -47.34 39.21
CA VAL A 536 -3.19 -46.53 40.01
C VAL A 536 -3.67 -45.08 40.15
N TYR A 537 -4.43 -44.88 41.24
CA TYR A 537 -4.72 -43.69 42.04
C TYR A 537 -5.85 -42.68 41.70
N TYR A 538 -6.69 -42.48 42.72
CA TYR A 538 -7.23 -41.19 43.19
C TYR A 538 -6.52 -40.83 44.50
N PRO A 539 -5.97 -39.61 44.70
CA PRO A 539 -5.65 -39.10 46.03
C PRO A 539 -6.85 -38.35 46.63
N SER A 540 -7.28 -38.84 47.80
CA SER A 540 -8.03 -38.17 48.87
C SER A 540 -8.66 -36.78 48.61
N SER A 541 -10.00 -36.75 48.62
CA SER A 541 -10.74 -35.73 49.37
C SER A 541 -11.97 -36.37 50.01
N THR A 542 -12.17 -36.03 51.27
CA THR A 542 -13.19 -36.52 52.18
C THR A 542 -14.57 -35.97 51.83
N GLU A 543 -15.52 -36.83 51.47
CA GLU A 543 -16.93 -36.63 51.80
C GLU A 543 -17.66 -37.97 51.83
N LYS A 544 -18.03 -38.40 53.05
CA LYS A 544 -18.89 -39.57 53.26
C LYS A 544 -20.32 -39.19 52.92
N VAL A 545 -20.85 -39.73 51.82
CA VAL A 545 -22.30 -39.84 51.62
C VAL A 545 -22.68 -41.31 51.63
N THR A 546 -23.11 -41.77 52.79
CA THR A 546 -23.75 -43.07 53.00
C THR A 546 -25.14 -43.05 52.37
N LEU A 547 -25.39 -43.90 51.37
CA LEU A 547 -26.75 -44.22 50.91
C LEU A 547 -27.07 -45.68 51.20
N ARG A 548 -28.10 -45.87 52.02
CA ARG A 548 -28.64 -47.14 52.50
C ARG A 548 -29.16 -47.99 51.34
N SER A 549 -28.84 -49.28 51.40
CA SER A 549 -29.41 -50.34 50.59
C SER A 549 -30.92 -50.49 50.83
N THR A 550 -31.71 -50.44 49.77
CA THR A 550 -32.99 -51.16 49.71
C THR A 550 -32.86 -52.21 48.62
N SER A 551 -33.10 -53.45 49.03
CA SER A 551 -33.05 -54.68 48.24
C SER A 551 -34.09 -54.68 47.12
N ILE A 552 -33.73 -55.23 45.95
CA ILE A 552 -34.54 -56.16 45.15
C ILE A 552 -33.63 -56.76 44.05
N GLY A 553 -33.56 -58.09 44.01
CA GLY A 553 -33.59 -58.91 42.80
C GLY A 553 -32.40 -58.91 41.84
N ASP A 554 -31.67 -60.03 41.89
CA ASP A 554 -30.79 -60.67 40.90
C ASP A 554 -30.69 -60.12 39.47
N GLY A 555 -29.43 -60.06 39.00
CA GLY A 555 -29.07 -60.28 37.59
C GLY A 555 -28.56 -59.07 36.83
N PHE A 556 -27.24 -58.81 36.89
CA PHE A 556 -26.34 -58.48 35.75
C PHE A 556 -25.01 -57.94 36.30
N SER A 557 -23.97 -58.76 36.20
CA SER A 557 -22.57 -58.32 36.29
C SER A 557 -22.22 -57.51 35.03
N ALA A 558 -21.37 -56.49 35.18
CA ALA A 558 -20.82 -55.56 34.17
C ALA A 558 -21.53 -54.20 33.99
N ARG A 559 -21.39 -53.29 34.96
CA ARG A 559 -21.51 -51.83 34.76
C ARG A 559 -20.65 -51.05 35.75
N TRP A 560 -19.35 -50.91 35.48
CA TRP A 560 -18.51 -49.90 36.13
C TRP A 560 -17.44 -49.39 35.16
N THR A 561 -17.89 -48.71 34.09
CA THR A 561 -17.06 -47.77 33.29
C THR A 561 -17.93 -46.83 32.45
N GLN A 562 -19.18 -46.58 32.88
CA GLN A 562 -20.17 -45.87 32.06
C GLN A 562 -20.82 -44.68 32.77
N VAL A 563 -20.22 -44.15 33.84
CA VAL A 563 -20.86 -43.08 34.65
C VAL A 563 -20.19 -41.70 34.50
N CYS A 564 -18.96 -41.58 34.00
CA CYS A 564 -18.37 -40.25 33.75
C CYS A 564 -18.47 -39.75 32.30
N MET A 565 -18.86 -40.59 31.33
CA MET A 565 -18.96 -40.19 29.91
C MET A 565 -20.41 -39.99 29.41
N VAL A 566 -21.42 -40.36 30.20
CA VAL A 566 -22.84 -40.43 29.75
C VAL A 566 -23.60 -39.11 29.91
N ARG A 567 -23.05 -38.09 30.56
CA ARG A 567 -23.76 -36.79 30.71
C ARG A 567 -23.54 -35.77 29.59
N ALA A 568 -22.62 -36.00 28.66
CA ALA A 568 -22.32 -35.04 27.58
C ALA A 568 -22.72 -35.49 26.16
N LEU A 569 -23.10 -36.77 25.96
CA LEU A 569 -23.45 -37.29 24.64
C LEU A 569 -24.75 -38.09 24.72
N GLY A 570 -25.78 -37.62 24.01
CA GLY A 570 -27.09 -38.26 23.90
C GLY A 570 -26.96 -39.75 23.54
N VAL A 571 -27.71 -40.57 24.26
CA VAL A 571 -27.59 -42.03 24.39
C VAL A 571 -27.88 -42.83 23.10
N GLY A 572 -28.07 -42.19 21.94
CA GLY A 572 -28.48 -42.85 20.70
C GLY A 572 -27.36 -43.47 19.84
N SER A 573 -26.16 -42.89 19.82
CA SER A 573 -25.19 -43.18 18.73
C SER A 573 -24.00 -44.07 19.11
N MET A 574 -23.78 -44.38 20.39
CA MET A 574 -22.60 -45.14 20.85
C MET A 574 -22.81 -46.67 20.76
N LEU A 575 -24.05 -47.15 20.75
CA LEU A 575 -24.37 -48.58 20.62
C LEU A 575 -24.24 -49.11 19.18
N ALA A 576 -24.22 -48.25 18.16
CA ALA A 576 -24.06 -48.66 16.77
C ALA A 576 -22.58 -48.85 16.36
N LEU A 577 -21.64 -48.11 16.98
CA LEU A 577 -20.22 -48.13 16.64
C LEU A 577 -19.39 -49.20 17.37
N LEU A 578 -19.97 -49.87 18.37
CA LEU A 578 -19.33 -50.99 19.07
C LEU A 578 -19.62 -52.37 18.43
N ASN A 579 -20.50 -52.42 17.42
CA ASN A 579 -20.90 -53.65 16.72
C ASN A 579 -20.43 -53.72 15.25
N THR A 580 -19.52 -52.84 14.83
CA THR A 580 -18.77 -52.90 13.56
C THR A 580 -17.32 -52.55 13.83
#